data_AF-Q12UR3-F1
#
_entry.id   AF-Q12UR3-F1
#
_cell.length_a   1.000
_cell.length_b   1.000
_cell.length_c   1.000
_cell.angle_alpha   90.00
_cell.angle_beta   90.00
_cell.angle_gamma   90.00
#
_symmetry.space_group_name_H-M   'P 1'
#
loop_
_entity.id
_entity.type
_entity.pdbx_description
1 polymer ?
#
loop_
_entity_poly.entity_id
_entity_poly.type
_entity_poly.pdbx_seq_one_letter_code
_entity_poly.pdbx_strand_id
1 'polypeptide(L)'
;MSVGIVSYGAYIPKFRIKVEDIARVWGDDADILSAGLMVYEKSVPDLDEDTATIAVEAARSAVLRNNIDAKRIGAVYTGSESHPYAVKPTSTIVAEAIEATPVLTAADFEFACKAGTAAMQACMGLVGSGMVDLGMAIGADVSQGAPGDALEYTAAAGGVSYIIGNKESEMIAVIEDTFSFTTDTPDFWRREGMPYPEHGGRFTGEPGYFKHVTGAANGLMEKMGTKPSDYDYAVFHQPNGKFPSRVAKMLGFTKEQIKPGLVVPWLGNTYSGSCMMGIAATLDQAKPGDRIFATAFGSGAGGDAFSFRVTDKIDEVRDAAPKVLDLLKDPVYMDYAMYAKHKGKIRLA
;
A
#
# COMPACT_ATOMS: atom_id res chain seq x y z
N MET A 1 -23.65 11.68 3.04
CA MET A 1 -22.70 12.33 3.97
C MET A 1 -21.33 12.23 3.33
N SER A 2 -20.52 13.29 3.33
CA SER A 2 -19.14 13.22 2.85
C SER A 2 -18.32 12.32 3.77
N VAL A 3 -17.38 11.57 3.19
CA VAL A 3 -16.38 10.79 3.94
C VAL A 3 -15.01 11.17 3.43
N GLY A 4 -14.02 11.15 4.31
CA GLY A 4 -12.68 11.59 3.98
C GLY A 4 -11.64 10.98 4.89
N ILE A 5 -10.39 11.08 4.46
CA ILE A 5 -9.23 10.76 5.29
C ILE A 5 -9.10 11.89 6.30
N VAL A 6 -9.14 11.56 7.59
CA VAL A 6 -8.85 12.51 8.69
C VAL A 6 -7.37 12.47 9.08
N SER A 7 -6.71 11.33 8.90
CA SER A 7 -5.28 11.19 9.19
C SER A 7 -4.69 10.00 8.45
N TYR A 8 -3.36 9.97 8.36
CA TYR A 8 -2.60 8.88 7.75
C TYR A 8 -1.24 8.71 8.41
N GLY A 9 -0.70 7.51 8.30
CA GLY A 9 0.61 7.16 8.82
C GLY A 9 1.23 6.06 7.99
N ALA A 10 2.54 6.10 7.84
CA ALA A 10 3.30 5.11 7.09
C ALA A 10 4.43 4.57 7.96
N TYR A 11 4.85 3.35 7.66
CA TYR A 11 6.04 2.76 8.24
C TYR A 11 6.81 1.96 7.19
N ILE A 12 8.13 2.09 7.22
CA ILE A 12 9.06 1.38 6.35
C ILE A 12 10.24 0.92 7.24
N PRO A 13 10.57 -0.38 7.27
CA PRO A 13 11.74 -0.88 7.99
C PRO A 13 13.04 -0.18 7.57
N LYS A 14 14.06 -0.16 8.43
CA LYS A 14 15.31 0.57 8.16
C LYS A 14 16.24 -0.14 7.16
N PHE A 15 16.17 -1.46 7.04
CA PHE A 15 17.12 -2.21 6.20
C PHE A 15 16.74 -2.19 4.73
N ARG A 16 17.75 -2.20 3.87
CA ARG A 16 17.61 -2.32 2.41
C ARG A 16 18.54 -3.39 1.86
N ILE A 17 18.12 -4.02 0.78
CA ILE A 17 19.01 -4.79 -0.10
C ILE A 17 18.92 -4.21 -1.50
N LYS A 18 20.07 -4.08 -2.16
CA LYS A 18 20.16 -3.59 -3.53
C LYS A 18 19.93 -4.71 -4.55
N VAL A 19 19.47 -4.35 -5.75
CA VAL A 19 19.27 -5.33 -6.83
C VAL A 19 20.58 -6.04 -7.18
N GLU A 20 21.69 -5.31 -7.17
CA GLU A 20 23.04 -5.82 -7.43
C GLU A 20 23.44 -6.93 -6.46
N ASP A 21 23.06 -6.83 -5.19
CA ASP A 21 23.40 -7.84 -4.18
C ASP A 21 22.66 -9.16 -4.38
N ILE A 22 21.40 -9.09 -4.86
CA ILE A 22 20.61 -10.28 -5.21
C ILE A 22 21.13 -10.89 -6.52
N ALA A 23 21.31 -10.06 -7.55
CA ALA A 23 21.73 -10.49 -8.88
C ALA A 23 23.10 -11.19 -8.85
N ARG A 24 24.02 -10.68 -8.04
CA ARG A 24 25.35 -11.28 -7.82
C ARG A 24 25.29 -12.73 -7.36
N VAL A 25 24.30 -13.11 -6.54
CA VAL A 25 24.18 -14.48 -6.02
C VAL A 25 23.60 -15.43 -7.06
N TRP A 26 22.63 -14.97 -7.86
CA TRP A 26 21.97 -15.78 -8.88
C TRP A 26 22.67 -15.79 -10.24
N GLY A 27 23.66 -14.92 -10.45
CA GLY A 27 24.36 -14.79 -11.72
C GLY A 27 23.56 -14.00 -12.77
N ASP A 28 22.64 -13.15 -12.32
CA ASP A 28 21.86 -12.25 -13.17
C ASP A 28 22.61 -10.95 -13.46
N ASP A 29 22.15 -10.23 -14.50
CA ASP A 29 22.64 -8.88 -14.83
C ASP A 29 21.81 -7.81 -14.10
N ALA A 30 22.43 -7.17 -13.11
CA ALA A 30 21.78 -6.18 -12.27
C ALA A 30 21.34 -4.91 -13.01
N ASP A 31 22.08 -4.49 -14.04
CA ASP A 31 21.75 -3.29 -14.82
C ASP A 31 20.51 -3.55 -15.69
N ILE A 32 20.44 -4.73 -16.31
CA ILE A 32 19.27 -5.16 -17.09
C ILE A 32 18.04 -5.29 -16.18
N LEU A 33 18.18 -5.88 -15.00
CA LEU A 33 17.09 -6.03 -14.03
C LEU A 33 16.61 -4.68 -13.51
N SER A 34 17.52 -3.81 -13.08
CA SER A 34 17.20 -2.50 -12.53
C SER A 34 16.52 -1.61 -13.58
N ALA A 35 17.03 -1.58 -14.80
CA ALA A 35 16.40 -0.84 -15.90
C ALA A 35 15.05 -1.45 -16.33
N GLY A 36 14.96 -2.79 -16.37
CA GLY A 36 13.79 -3.52 -16.82
C GLY A 36 12.60 -3.43 -15.84
N LEU A 37 12.88 -3.48 -14.54
CA LEU A 37 11.89 -3.37 -13.47
C LEU A 37 11.70 -1.92 -13.00
N MET A 38 12.68 -1.04 -13.22
CA MET A 38 12.77 0.28 -12.59
C MET A 38 12.75 0.17 -11.05
N VAL A 39 13.58 -0.72 -10.52
CA VAL A 39 13.80 -0.95 -9.09
C VAL A 39 15.28 -1.03 -8.83
N TYR A 40 15.78 -0.35 -7.81
CA TYR A 40 17.21 -0.27 -7.48
C TYR A 40 17.50 -0.93 -6.12
N GLU A 41 16.54 -0.85 -5.21
CA GLU A 41 16.62 -1.44 -3.87
C GLU A 41 15.22 -1.73 -3.34
N LYS A 42 15.15 -2.51 -2.27
CA LYS A 42 13.90 -2.80 -1.56
C LYS A 42 14.10 -2.86 -0.06
N SER A 43 13.05 -2.61 0.71
CA SER A 43 13.05 -2.74 2.16
C SER A 43 13.07 -4.20 2.62
N VAL A 44 13.71 -4.40 3.77
CA VAL A 44 13.83 -5.67 4.47
C VAL A 44 13.46 -5.39 5.93
N PRO A 45 12.52 -6.15 6.53
CA PRO A 45 12.24 -6.04 7.96
C PRO A 45 13.41 -6.60 8.77
N ASP A 46 13.63 -6.09 9.98
CA ASP A 46 14.51 -6.73 10.96
C ASP A 46 13.96 -8.13 11.37
N LEU A 47 14.75 -8.91 12.10
CA LEU A 47 14.39 -10.23 12.63
C LEU A 47 13.22 -10.19 13.62
N ASP A 48 12.96 -9.04 14.23
CA ASP A 48 11.88 -8.80 15.20
C ASP A 48 10.73 -7.95 14.61
N GLU A 49 10.74 -7.71 13.30
CA GLU A 49 9.68 -7.00 12.59
C GLU A 49 8.84 -7.95 11.71
N ASP A 50 7.53 -7.88 11.89
CA ASP A 50 6.53 -8.56 11.07
C ASP A 50 5.41 -7.61 10.59
N THR A 51 4.44 -8.14 9.85
CA THR A 51 3.28 -7.37 9.39
C THR A 51 2.50 -6.69 10.53
N ALA A 52 2.39 -7.31 11.70
CA ALA A 52 1.68 -6.71 12.83
C ALA A 52 2.45 -5.50 13.38
N THR A 53 3.76 -5.62 13.59
CA THR A 53 4.60 -4.50 14.04
C THR A 53 4.58 -3.33 13.05
N ILE A 54 4.70 -3.62 11.74
CA ILE A 54 4.62 -2.63 10.66
C ILE A 54 3.24 -1.93 10.67
N ALA A 55 2.16 -2.71 10.82
CA ALA A 55 0.80 -2.17 10.90
C ALA A 55 0.62 -1.29 12.15
N VAL A 56 1.17 -1.68 13.29
CA VAL A 56 1.15 -0.90 14.54
C VAL A 56 1.88 0.43 14.37
N GLU A 57 3.08 0.44 13.80
CA GLU A 57 3.85 1.69 13.62
C GLU A 57 3.18 2.64 12.62
N ALA A 58 2.60 2.10 11.54
CA ALA A 58 1.79 2.90 10.61
C ALA A 58 0.53 3.47 11.30
N ALA A 59 -0.16 2.67 12.12
CA ALA A 59 -1.35 3.08 12.86
C ALA A 59 -1.04 4.14 13.93
N ARG A 60 0.05 3.98 14.70
CA ARG A 60 0.53 4.97 15.66
C ARG A 60 0.89 6.28 14.98
N SER A 61 1.57 6.21 13.83
CA SER A 61 1.87 7.39 13.02
C SER A 61 0.59 8.10 12.55
N ALA A 62 -0.45 7.35 12.17
CA ALA A 62 -1.73 7.93 11.78
C ALA A 62 -2.46 8.59 12.95
N VAL A 63 -2.43 7.97 14.13
CA VAL A 63 -3.00 8.55 15.36
C VAL A 63 -2.24 9.83 15.75
N LEU A 64 -0.91 9.79 15.74
CA LEU A 64 -0.04 10.91 16.10
C LEU A 64 -0.23 12.10 15.16
N ARG A 65 -0.27 11.88 13.84
CA ARG A 65 -0.25 12.95 12.83
C ARG A 65 -1.37 13.98 13.01
N ASN A 66 -2.56 13.57 13.44
CA ASN A 66 -3.68 14.47 13.71
C ASN A 66 -4.16 14.40 15.17
N ASN A 67 -3.31 13.93 16.09
CA ASN A 67 -3.60 13.78 17.51
C ASN A 67 -4.99 13.16 17.78
N ILE A 68 -5.28 12.05 17.10
CA ILE A 68 -6.58 11.38 17.15
C ILE A 68 -6.76 10.72 18.51
N ASP A 69 -7.92 10.92 19.14
CA ASP A 69 -8.34 10.05 20.24
C ASP A 69 -8.68 8.67 19.68
N ALA A 70 -7.82 7.68 19.96
CA ALA A 70 -7.99 6.32 19.47
C ALA A 70 -9.31 5.67 19.93
N LYS A 71 -9.92 6.14 21.02
CA LYS A 71 -11.24 5.66 21.48
C LYS A 71 -12.39 6.03 20.53
N ARG A 72 -12.18 6.96 19.60
CA ARG A 72 -13.14 7.30 18.54
C ARG A 72 -13.13 6.30 17.38
N ILE A 73 -12.11 5.45 17.29
CA ILE A 73 -11.97 4.46 16.22
C ILE A 73 -12.90 3.28 16.52
N GLY A 74 -14.03 3.22 15.82
CA GLY A 74 -15.02 2.15 15.96
C GLY A 74 -14.79 0.95 15.06
N ALA A 75 -13.80 1.00 14.15
CA ALA A 75 -13.39 -0.13 13.32
C ALA A 75 -11.88 -0.12 13.02
N VAL A 76 -11.21 -1.27 13.12
CA VAL A 76 -9.82 -1.46 12.68
C VAL A 76 -9.74 -2.63 11.71
N TYR A 77 -9.34 -2.37 10.47
CA TYR A 77 -9.25 -3.35 9.40
C TYR A 77 -7.85 -3.38 8.79
N THR A 78 -7.22 -4.55 8.83
CA THR A 78 -5.85 -4.76 8.33
C THR A 78 -5.88 -5.66 7.11
N GLY A 79 -5.53 -5.11 5.95
CA GLY A 79 -5.30 -5.85 4.72
C GLY A 79 -3.85 -6.31 4.59
N SER A 80 -3.65 -7.60 4.37
CA SER A 80 -2.32 -8.20 4.17
C SER A 80 -2.41 -9.51 3.38
N GLU A 81 -1.27 -9.94 2.85
CA GLU A 81 -1.01 -11.31 2.35
C GLU A 81 -0.05 -12.08 3.28
N SER A 82 0.38 -11.44 4.37
CA SER A 82 1.44 -11.92 5.26
C SER A 82 1.08 -11.69 6.72
N HIS A 83 -0.20 -11.91 7.07
CA HIS A 83 -0.64 -11.95 8.46
C HIS A 83 0.24 -12.94 9.28
N PRO A 84 0.74 -12.55 10.47
CA PRO A 84 1.68 -13.40 11.22
C PRO A 84 1.07 -14.73 11.69
N TYR A 85 -0.26 -14.76 11.85
CA TYR A 85 -1.00 -15.96 12.24
C TYR A 85 -1.99 -16.34 11.16
N ALA A 86 -2.07 -17.64 10.84
CA ALA A 86 -3.14 -18.16 9.99
C ALA A 86 -4.53 -18.04 10.65
N VAL A 87 -4.60 -18.14 11.99
CA VAL A 87 -5.86 -18.08 12.77
C VAL A 87 -5.68 -17.24 14.03
N LYS A 88 -5.40 -15.94 13.87
CA LYS A 88 -5.50 -14.90 14.91
C LYS A 88 -5.41 -13.53 14.24
N PRO A 89 -6.41 -12.64 14.36
CA PRO A 89 -6.39 -11.38 13.63
C PRO A 89 -5.23 -10.48 14.04
N THR A 90 -4.60 -9.87 13.04
CA THR A 90 -3.63 -8.77 13.14
C THR A 90 -4.34 -7.51 13.63
N SER A 91 -5.58 -7.28 13.17
CA SER A 91 -6.37 -6.11 13.52
C SER A 91 -6.67 -5.99 15.01
N THR A 92 -6.78 -7.11 15.75
CA THR A 92 -6.93 -7.07 17.20
C THR A 92 -5.63 -6.69 17.92
N ILE A 93 -4.47 -7.09 17.38
CA ILE A 93 -3.16 -6.67 17.88
C ILE A 93 -3.01 -5.15 17.70
N VAL A 94 -3.32 -4.65 16.50
CA VAL A 94 -3.21 -3.23 16.20
C VAL A 94 -4.15 -2.41 17.09
N ALA A 95 -5.41 -2.81 17.21
CA ALA A 95 -6.40 -2.10 18.01
C ALA A 95 -5.99 -1.98 19.50
N GLU A 96 -5.45 -3.04 20.09
CA GLU A 96 -4.88 -2.98 21.44
C GLU A 96 -3.64 -2.06 21.50
N ALA A 97 -2.72 -2.18 20.54
CA ALA A 97 -1.45 -1.46 20.54
C ALA A 97 -1.56 0.06 20.35
N ILE A 98 -2.68 0.54 19.80
CA ILE A 98 -3.03 1.97 19.70
C ILE A 98 -4.07 2.39 20.74
N GLU A 99 -4.45 1.50 21.65
CA GLU A 99 -5.44 1.73 22.71
C GLU A 99 -6.85 2.09 22.19
N ALA A 100 -7.27 1.58 21.02
CA ALA A 100 -8.64 1.76 20.53
C ALA A 100 -9.66 0.86 21.25
N THR A 101 -9.22 -0.25 21.84
CA THR A 101 -10.08 -1.25 22.53
C THR A 101 -10.82 -0.70 23.75
N PRO A 102 -11.97 -1.30 24.16
CA PRO A 102 -12.57 -2.53 23.64
C PRO A 102 -13.78 -2.32 22.70
N VAL A 103 -14.23 -1.09 22.46
CA VAL A 103 -15.50 -0.81 21.76
C VAL A 103 -15.26 -0.51 20.28
N LEU A 104 -14.94 -1.54 19.51
CA LEU A 104 -14.78 -1.47 18.05
C LEU A 104 -15.06 -2.82 17.39
N THR A 105 -15.27 -2.81 16.07
CA THR A 105 -15.21 -4.03 15.24
C THR A 105 -13.82 -4.17 14.60
N ALA A 106 -13.37 -5.40 14.36
CA ALA A 106 -12.09 -5.66 13.73
C ALA A 106 -12.15 -6.89 12.82
N ALA A 107 -11.38 -6.86 11.73
CA ALA A 107 -11.27 -7.95 10.78
C ALA A 107 -9.99 -7.81 9.95
N ASP A 108 -9.37 -8.94 9.65
CA ASP A 108 -8.27 -9.01 8.69
C ASP A 108 -8.85 -9.21 7.28
N PHE A 109 -8.29 -8.50 6.31
CA PHE A 109 -8.72 -8.51 4.92
C PHE A 109 -7.68 -9.23 4.06
N GLU A 110 -8.15 -10.12 3.20
CA GLU A 110 -7.31 -10.81 2.23
C GLU A 110 -7.91 -10.63 0.83
N PHE A 111 -7.14 -9.97 -0.04
CA PHE A 111 -7.38 -9.95 -1.49
C PHE A 111 -6.10 -9.46 -2.16
N ALA A 112 -5.08 -10.30 -2.13
CA ALA A 112 -3.75 -9.98 -2.64
C ALA A 112 -3.34 -8.53 -2.27
N CYS A 113 -2.69 -7.82 -3.20
CA CYS A 113 -2.21 -6.46 -2.96
C CYS A 113 -3.31 -5.36 -2.90
N LYS A 114 -4.61 -5.68 -3.03
CA LYS A 114 -5.71 -4.69 -2.83
C LYS A 114 -6.39 -4.81 -1.47
N ALA A 115 -5.94 -5.72 -0.60
CA ALA A 115 -6.58 -5.95 0.69
C ALA A 115 -6.70 -4.65 1.53
N GLY A 116 -5.67 -3.80 1.53
CA GLY A 116 -5.68 -2.53 2.25
C GLY A 116 -6.69 -1.51 1.71
N THR A 117 -6.91 -1.46 0.39
CA THR A 117 -7.93 -0.57 -0.20
C THR A 117 -9.34 -1.10 -0.04
N ALA A 118 -9.52 -2.43 0.02
CA ALA A 118 -10.81 -3.02 0.42
C ALA A 118 -11.18 -2.65 1.87
N ALA A 119 -10.19 -2.67 2.78
CA ALA A 119 -10.38 -2.17 4.15
C ALA A 119 -10.79 -0.69 4.16
N MET A 120 -10.19 0.13 3.29
CA MET A 120 -10.54 1.57 3.15
C MET A 120 -11.99 1.75 2.70
N GLN A 121 -12.47 1.02 1.70
CA GLN A 121 -13.88 1.04 1.28
C GLN A 121 -14.83 0.56 2.38
N ALA A 122 -14.45 -0.46 3.15
CA ALA A 122 -15.25 -0.93 4.29
C ALA A 122 -15.38 0.17 5.36
N CYS A 123 -14.29 0.87 5.69
CA CYS A 123 -14.32 2.01 6.60
C CYS A 123 -15.19 3.16 6.05
N MET A 124 -15.13 3.46 4.74
CA MET A 124 -16.01 4.45 4.10
C MET A 124 -17.49 4.10 4.31
N GLY A 125 -17.87 2.82 4.16
CA GLY A 125 -19.24 2.36 4.38
C GLY A 125 -19.71 2.51 5.83
N LEU A 126 -18.88 2.10 6.80
CA LEU A 126 -19.22 2.20 8.22
C LEU A 126 -19.33 3.66 8.71
N VAL A 127 -18.39 4.50 8.30
CA VAL A 127 -18.38 5.92 8.67
C VAL A 127 -19.50 6.69 7.95
N GLY A 128 -19.69 6.43 6.66
CA GLY A 128 -20.71 7.07 5.84
C GLY A 128 -22.15 6.70 6.23
N SER A 129 -22.35 5.51 6.78
CA SER A 129 -23.64 5.07 7.35
C SER A 129 -23.87 5.56 8.79
N GLY A 130 -22.85 6.11 9.46
CA GLY A 130 -22.92 6.53 10.86
C GLY A 130 -22.84 5.38 11.87
N MET A 131 -22.43 4.18 11.45
CA MET A 131 -22.23 3.04 12.35
C MET A 131 -21.03 3.23 13.28
N VAL A 132 -20.02 3.98 12.85
CA VAL A 132 -18.82 4.33 13.62
C VAL A 132 -18.44 5.81 13.38
N ASP A 133 -17.75 6.44 14.34
CA ASP A 133 -17.21 7.81 14.18
C ASP A 133 -16.01 7.80 13.25
N LEU A 134 -14.96 7.04 13.61
CA LEU A 134 -13.77 6.83 12.79
C LEU A 134 -13.56 5.35 12.45
N GLY A 135 -13.07 5.08 11.24
CA GLY A 135 -12.63 3.75 10.82
C GLY A 135 -11.17 3.77 10.38
N MET A 136 -10.36 2.83 10.86
CA MET A 136 -8.96 2.71 10.49
C MET A 136 -8.77 1.57 9.48
N ALA A 137 -8.23 1.90 8.31
CA ALA A 137 -7.89 0.97 7.25
C ALA A 137 -6.37 0.90 7.08
N ILE A 138 -5.81 -0.30 7.15
CA ILE A 138 -4.38 -0.55 7.10
C ILE A 138 -4.08 -1.48 5.93
N GLY A 139 -3.05 -1.15 5.15
CA GLY A 139 -2.43 -2.06 4.19
C GLY A 139 -0.98 -2.25 4.59
N ALA A 140 -0.60 -3.46 4.98
CA ALA A 140 0.75 -3.76 5.43
C ALA A 140 1.16 -5.16 5.00
N ASP A 141 2.42 -5.32 4.61
CA ASP A 141 2.95 -6.61 4.23
C ASP A 141 4.44 -6.73 4.50
N VAL A 142 4.84 -7.96 4.80
CA VAL A 142 6.19 -8.50 4.62
C VAL A 142 6.14 -9.45 3.42
N SER A 143 6.21 -8.87 2.23
CA SER A 143 6.03 -9.57 0.96
C SER A 143 7.05 -10.69 0.75
N GLN A 144 6.66 -11.71 -0.02
CA GLN A 144 7.42 -12.94 -0.20
C GLN A 144 7.84 -13.11 -1.67
N GLY A 145 9.15 -13.10 -1.92
CA GLY A 145 9.72 -13.47 -3.22
C GLY A 145 10.54 -14.73 -3.07
N ALA A 146 10.23 -15.75 -3.89
CA ALA A 146 10.97 -17.00 -3.91
C ALA A 146 12.45 -16.74 -4.27
N PRO A 147 13.41 -17.39 -3.58
CA PRO A 147 14.82 -17.29 -3.95
C PRO A 147 15.02 -17.67 -5.42
N GLY A 148 15.66 -16.79 -6.20
CA GLY A 148 15.94 -16.99 -7.62
C GLY A 148 14.77 -16.65 -8.57
N ASP A 149 13.64 -16.18 -8.04
CA ASP A 149 12.53 -15.67 -8.86
C ASP A 149 12.62 -14.14 -9.03
N ALA A 150 12.04 -13.62 -10.12
CA ALA A 150 12.01 -12.19 -10.40
C ALA A 150 11.33 -11.36 -9.28
N LEU A 151 10.38 -11.93 -8.54
CA LEU A 151 9.76 -11.28 -7.38
C LEU A 151 10.74 -11.05 -6.24
N GLU A 152 11.86 -11.78 -6.17
CA GLU A 152 12.89 -11.53 -5.15
C GLU A 152 13.48 -10.12 -5.29
N TYR A 153 13.49 -9.52 -6.47
CA TYR A 153 14.00 -8.16 -6.66
C TYR A 153 13.04 -7.07 -6.18
N THR A 154 11.75 -7.37 -5.99
CA THR A 154 10.74 -6.36 -5.64
C THR A 154 10.02 -6.62 -4.33
N ALA A 155 9.87 -7.87 -3.88
CA ALA A 155 9.12 -8.20 -2.66
C ALA A 155 9.74 -7.58 -1.40
N ALA A 156 9.07 -6.58 -0.85
CA ALA A 156 9.57 -5.69 0.19
C ALA A 156 8.77 -5.79 1.50
N ALA A 157 8.97 -4.84 2.42
CA ALA A 157 8.18 -4.71 3.64
C ALA A 157 7.79 -3.26 3.94
N GLY A 158 6.58 -3.05 4.41
CA GLY A 158 6.11 -1.71 4.79
C GLY A 158 4.59 -1.68 4.90
N GLY A 159 4.07 -0.57 5.42
CA GLY A 159 2.64 -0.43 5.66
C GLY A 159 2.18 1.00 5.80
N VAL A 160 0.88 1.19 5.58
CA VAL A 160 0.20 2.47 5.67
C VAL A 160 -1.14 2.28 6.37
N SER A 161 -1.48 3.23 7.22
CA SER A 161 -2.77 3.35 7.88
C SER A 161 -3.46 4.65 7.46
N TYR A 162 -4.74 4.57 7.10
CA TYR A 162 -5.62 5.70 6.91
C TYR A 162 -6.75 5.65 7.94
N ILE A 163 -7.03 6.79 8.57
CA ILE A 163 -8.19 6.96 9.43
C ILE A 163 -9.24 7.73 8.61
N ILE A 164 -10.41 7.13 8.47
CA ILE A 164 -11.56 7.65 7.71
C ILE A 164 -12.58 8.23 8.70
N GLY A 165 -13.13 9.40 8.39
CA GLY A 165 -14.15 10.10 9.18
C GLY A 165 -15.17 10.81 8.29
N ASN A 166 -16.23 11.37 8.89
CA ASN A 166 -17.32 12.09 8.20
C ASN A 166 -17.45 13.57 8.62
N LYS A 167 -16.59 14.06 9.52
CA LYS A 167 -16.56 15.47 9.93
C LYS A 167 -15.63 16.26 9.01
N GLU A 168 -16.20 17.08 8.11
CA GLU A 168 -15.43 17.81 7.09
C GLU A 168 -14.29 18.66 7.67
N SER A 169 -14.49 19.26 8.85
CA SER A 169 -13.47 20.05 9.55
C SER A 169 -12.24 19.25 10.02
N GLU A 170 -12.34 17.92 10.09
CA GLU A 170 -11.25 17.02 10.49
C GLU A 170 -10.59 16.34 9.28
N MET A 171 -11.19 16.41 8.09
CA MET A 171 -10.69 15.72 6.90
C MET A 171 -9.49 16.48 6.32
N ILE A 172 -8.40 15.77 6.05
CA ILE A 172 -7.26 16.25 5.25
C ILE A 172 -7.47 16.04 3.74
N ALA A 173 -8.36 15.11 3.38
CA ALA A 173 -8.75 14.84 2.02
C ALA A 173 -10.15 14.22 2.00
N VAL A 174 -11.04 14.78 1.19
CA VAL A 174 -12.36 14.19 0.92
C VAL A 174 -12.20 13.04 -0.07
N ILE A 175 -12.81 11.89 0.20
CA ILE A 175 -12.93 10.82 -0.80
C ILE A 175 -14.17 11.12 -1.61
N GLU A 176 -13.98 11.64 -2.83
CA GLU A 176 -15.09 12.08 -3.67
C GLU A 176 -15.92 10.91 -4.18
N ASP A 177 -15.25 9.84 -4.61
CA ASP A 177 -15.91 8.59 -5.00
C ASP A 177 -14.91 7.42 -5.07
N THR A 178 -15.45 6.20 -5.17
CA THR A 178 -14.72 4.94 -5.35
C THR A 178 -15.42 4.02 -6.36
N PHE A 179 -14.64 3.19 -7.05
CA PHE A 179 -15.15 2.21 -8.01
C PHE A 179 -14.25 0.96 -8.04
N SER A 180 -14.84 -0.22 -8.00
CA SER A 180 -14.09 -1.48 -8.08
C SER A 180 -14.42 -2.27 -9.33
N PHE A 181 -13.39 -2.87 -9.95
CA PHE A 181 -13.51 -3.77 -11.09
C PHE A 181 -12.89 -5.12 -10.74
N THR A 182 -13.70 -6.18 -10.63
CA THR A 182 -13.27 -7.48 -10.09
C THR A 182 -13.70 -8.63 -11.01
N THR A 183 -12.80 -9.58 -11.27
CA THR A 183 -13.09 -10.84 -11.99
C THR A 183 -12.33 -12.00 -11.36
N ASP A 184 -12.70 -13.25 -11.68
CA ASP A 184 -11.87 -14.41 -11.35
C ASP A 184 -10.77 -14.56 -12.42
N THR A 185 -9.52 -14.29 -12.04
CA THR A 185 -8.33 -14.32 -12.90
C THR A 185 -7.18 -14.98 -12.16
N PRO A 186 -6.70 -16.17 -12.57
CA PRO A 186 -5.65 -16.90 -11.88
C PRO A 186 -4.25 -16.44 -12.30
N ASP A 187 -3.90 -15.19 -12.00
CA ASP A 187 -2.61 -14.60 -12.40
C ASP A 187 -1.48 -14.81 -11.39
N PHE A 188 -1.78 -14.72 -10.10
CA PHE A 188 -0.86 -14.94 -8.99
C PHE A 188 -1.65 -15.47 -7.78
N TRP A 189 -1.10 -16.47 -7.11
CA TRP A 189 -1.73 -17.12 -5.95
C TRP A 189 -0.70 -17.73 -5.01
N ARG A 190 -1.08 -17.99 -3.77
CA ARG A 190 -0.31 -18.81 -2.83
C ARG A 190 -1.23 -19.85 -2.20
N ARG A 191 -0.88 -21.13 -2.34
CA ARG A 191 -1.64 -22.22 -1.71
C ARG A 191 -1.30 -22.29 -0.22
N GLU A 192 -2.26 -22.74 0.59
CA GLU A 192 -2.04 -23.03 2.01
C GLU A 192 -0.84 -23.97 2.20
N GLY A 193 0.02 -23.65 3.17
CA GLY A 193 1.25 -24.38 3.47
C GLY A 193 2.44 -24.09 2.53
N MET A 194 2.26 -23.35 1.44
CA MET A 194 3.39 -22.98 0.57
C MET A 194 4.09 -21.71 1.07
N PRO A 195 5.43 -21.69 1.16
CA PRO A 195 6.18 -20.53 1.67
C PRO A 195 6.24 -19.37 0.68
N TYR A 196 6.04 -19.63 -0.60
CA TYR A 196 6.13 -18.65 -1.68
C TYR A 196 4.93 -18.78 -2.64
N PRO A 197 4.50 -17.68 -3.27
CA PRO A 197 3.46 -17.69 -4.28
C PRO A 197 3.92 -18.30 -5.61
N GLU A 198 2.96 -18.64 -6.46
CA GLU A 198 3.12 -18.99 -7.88
C GLU A 198 2.43 -17.94 -8.75
N HIS A 199 2.85 -17.82 -10.01
CA HIS A 199 2.27 -16.86 -10.94
C HIS A 199 2.35 -17.30 -12.41
N GLY A 200 1.45 -16.78 -13.24
CA GLY A 200 1.37 -17.06 -14.68
C GLY A 200 2.40 -16.31 -15.55
N GLY A 201 3.52 -15.88 -14.98
CA GLY A 201 4.55 -15.11 -15.69
C GLY A 201 3.99 -13.87 -16.40
N ARG A 202 4.07 -13.82 -17.74
CA ARG A 202 3.54 -12.69 -18.54
C ARG A 202 2.03 -12.47 -18.38
N PHE A 203 1.28 -13.47 -17.93
CA PHE A 203 -0.16 -13.37 -17.68
C PHE A 203 -0.49 -12.38 -16.55
N THR A 204 0.43 -12.10 -15.63
CA THR A 204 0.23 -11.06 -14.60
C THR A 204 0.17 -9.65 -15.18
N GLY A 205 0.67 -9.44 -16.41
CA GLY A 205 0.69 -8.16 -17.09
C GLY A 205 -0.67 -7.76 -17.65
N GLU A 206 -0.90 -8.05 -18.93
CA GLU A 206 -2.08 -7.55 -19.67
C GLU A 206 -3.42 -8.11 -19.16
N PRO A 207 -3.62 -9.43 -19.03
CA PRO A 207 -4.91 -9.97 -18.60
C PRO A 207 -5.14 -9.84 -17.08
N GLY A 208 -4.07 -9.74 -16.29
CA GLY A 208 -4.11 -9.41 -14.86
C GLY A 208 -4.10 -7.90 -14.62
N TYR A 209 -2.95 -7.34 -14.27
CA TYR A 209 -2.77 -5.96 -13.83
C TYR A 209 -3.42 -4.91 -14.74
N PHE A 210 -3.08 -4.86 -16.04
CA PHE A 210 -3.50 -3.75 -16.90
C PHE A 210 -5.01 -3.76 -17.16
N LYS A 211 -5.62 -4.94 -17.37
CA LYS A 211 -7.08 -5.08 -17.51
C LYS A 211 -7.83 -4.50 -16.31
N HIS A 212 -7.43 -4.87 -15.10
CA HIS A 212 -8.17 -4.51 -13.89
C HIS A 212 -7.91 -3.07 -13.46
N VAL A 213 -6.66 -2.59 -13.54
CA VAL A 213 -6.33 -1.19 -13.24
C VAL A 213 -7.00 -0.24 -14.23
N THR A 214 -6.95 -0.53 -15.54
CA THR A 214 -7.64 0.34 -16.51
C THR A 214 -9.15 0.23 -16.43
N GLY A 215 -9.70 -0.96 -16.15
CA GLY A 215 -11.13 -1.16 -15.92
C GLY A 215 -11.66 -0.35 -14.73
N ALA A 216 -10.98 -0.42 -13.58
CA ALA A 216 -11.35 0.36 -12.41
C ALA A 216 -11.17 1.87 -12.63
N ALA A 217 -10.04 2.27 -13.25
CA ALA A 217 -9.74 3.68 -13.49
C ALA A 217 -10.75 4.33 -14.44
N ASN A 218 -11.04 3.70 -15.58
CA ASN A 218 -12.01 4.20 -16.54
C ASN A 218 -13.42 4.21 -15.93
N GLY A 219 -13.81 3.17 -15.19
CA GLY A 219 -15.11 3.12 -14.53
C GLY A 219 -15.33 4.27 -13.54
N LEU A 220 -14.31 4.62 -12.75
CA LEU A 220 -14.39 5.78 -11.85
C LEU A 220 -14.44 7.10 -12.63
N MET A 221 -13.56 7.29 -13.62
CA MET A 221 -13.52 8.53 -14.40
C MET A 221 -14.83 8.77 -15.16
N GLU A 222 -15.42 7.72 -15.74
CA GLU A 222 -16.74 7.77 -16.39
C GLU A 222 -17.84 8.13 -15.37
N LYS A 223 -17.88 7.43 -14.23
CA LYS A 223 -18.85 7.69 -13.16
C LYS A 223 -18.81 9.15 -12.69
N MET A 224 -17.62 9.72 -12.58
CA MET A 224 -17.41 11.08 -12.11
C MET A 224 -17.46 12.14 -13.22
N GLY A 225 -17.52 11.74 -14.49
CA GLY A 225 -17.43 12.66 -15.63
C GLY A 225 -16.10 13.41 -15.70
N THR A 226 -14.99 12.75 -15.35
CA THR A 226 -13.64 13.34 -15.29
C THR A 226 -12.70 12.70 -16.30
N LYS A 227 -11.54 13.33 -16.51
CA LYS A 227 -10.43 12.86 -17.36
C LYS A 227 -9.10 13.00 -16.61
N PRO A 228 -8.01 12.35 -17.06
CA PRO A 228 -6.70 12.42 -16.39
C PRO A 228 -6.16 13.84 -16.16
N SER A 229 -6.55 14.81 -16.99
CA SER A 229 -6.12 16.22 -16.84
C SER A 229 -6.88 17.00 -15.77
N ASP A 230 -7.92 16.42 -15.15
CA ASP A 230 -8.64 17.03 -14.03
C ASP A 230 -8.03 16.67 -12.66
N TYR A 231 -6.92 15.93 -12.67
CA TYR A 231 -6.21 15.46 -11.48
C TYR A 231 -4.79 16.03 -11.46
N ASP A 232 -4.34 16.50 -10.30
CA ASP A 232 -2.99 17.02 -10.10
C ASP A 232 -1.98 15.88 -9.91
N TYR A 233 -2.43 14.77 -9.31
CA TYR A 233 -1.60 13.57 -9.10
C TYR A 233 -2.35 12.28 -9.41
N ALA A 234 -1.59 11.22 -9.67
CA ALA A 234 -2.11 9.89 -9.86
C ALA A 234 -1.22 8.82 -9.20
N VAL A 235 -1.83 7.81 -8.59
CA VAL A 235 -1.15 6.70 -7.95
C VAL A 235 -1.71 5.39 -8.49
N PHE A 236 -0.84 4.46 -8.85
CA PHE A 236 -1.23 3.13 -9.30
C PHE A 236 -0.50 2.08 -8.47
N HIS A 237 -1.12 0.91 -8.29
CA HIS A 237 -0.40 -0.21 -7.67
C HIS A 237 0.93 -0.45 -8.39
N GLN A 238 2.00 -0.65 -7.62
CA GLN A 238 3.37 -0.57 -8.10
C GLN A 238 4.14 -1.87 -7.80
N PRO A 239 3.90 -2.96 -8.57
CA PRO A 239 4.65 -4.21 -8.39
C PRO A 239 6.13 -4.10 -8.80
N ASN A 240 6.41 -3.10 -9.63
CA ASN A 240 7.72 -2.62 -10.09
C ASN A 240 7.50 -1.17 -10.60
N GLY A 241 8.54 -0.42 -10.97
CA GLY A 241 8.38 0.97 -11.44
C GLY A 241 7.82 1.08 -12.87
N LYS A 242 7.93 0.02 -13.67
CA LYS A 242 7.52 0.01 -15.08
C LYS A 242 6.00 -0.09 -15.27
N PHE A 243 5.32 -0.90 -14.47
CA PHE A 243 3.87 -1.13 -14.57
C PHE A 243 3.03 0.12 -14.27
N PRO A 244 3.20 0.82 -13.13
CA PRO A 244 2.48 2.07 -12.85
C PRO A 244 2.79 3.14 -13.90
N SER A 245 4.05 3.24 -14.35
CA SER A 245 4.44 4.16 -15.44
C SER A 245 3.74 3.84 -16.76
N ARG A 246 3.60 2.56 -17.12
CA ARG A 246 2.92 2.12 -18.34
C ARG A 246 1.42 2.37 -18.27
N VAL A 247 0.75 2.02 -17.16
CA VAL A 247 -0.70 2.20 -17.05
C VAL A 247 -1.09 3.67 -16.94
N ALA A 248 -0.29 4.49 -16.26
CA ALA A 248 -0.45 5.94 -16.25
C ALA A 248 -0.46 6.51 -17.67
N LYS A 249 0.52 6.11 -18.50
CA LYS A 249 0.59 6.51 -19.91
C LYS A 249 -0.60 6.00 -20.73
N MET A 250 -1.05 4.76 -20.51
CA MET A 250 -2.21 4.19 -21.19
C MET A 250 -3.50 4.97 -20.90
N LEU A 251 -3.67 5.42 -19.65
CA LEU A 251 -4.83 6.18 -19.21
C LEU A 251 -4.75 7.67 -19.60
N GLY A 252 -3.55 8.19 -19.87
CA GLY A 252 -3.32 9.59 -20.26
C GLY A 252 -2.73 10.49 -19.17
N PHE A 253 -2.28 9.91 -18.06
CA PHE A 253 -1.53 10.63 -17.02
C PHE A 253 -0.07 10.85 -17.44
N THR A 254 0.50 11.96 -16.96
CA THR A 254 1.89 12.35 -17.20
C THR A 254 2.83 11.78 -16.13
N LYS A 255 4.14 11.82 -16.42
CA LYS A 255 5.16 11.42 -15.44
C LYS A 255 5.15 12.29 -14.19
N GLU A 256 4.91 13.59 -14.32
CA GLU A 256 4.87 14.50 -13.17
C GLU A 256 3.70 14.20 -12.24
N GLN A 257 2.53 13.82 -12.78
CA GLN A 257 1.37 13.43 -11.97
C GLN A 257 1.64 12.18 -11.12
N ILE A 258 2.44 11.22 -11.59
CA ILE A 258 2.71 9.98 -10.85
C ILE A 258 3.98 10.01 -9.98
N LYS A 259 4.87 10.97 -10.23
CA LYS A 259 6.19 11.04 -9.60
C LYS A 259 6.13 11.05 -8.07
N PRO A 260 5.22 11.80 -7.41
CA PRO A 260 5.02 11.75 -5.96
C PRO A 260 4.78 10.36 -5.37
N GLY A 261 3.92 9.57 -6.01
CA GLY A 261 3.49 8.27 -5.49
C GLY A 261 4.35 7.09 -5.94
N LEU A 262 5.27 7.29 -6.89
CA LEU A 262 6.12 6.24 -7.45
C LEU A 262 7.34 5.95 -6.55
N VAL A 263 7.09 5.28 -5.43
CA VAL A 263 8.10 4.98 -4.41
C VAL A 263 8.76 3.60 -4.56
N VAL A 264 8.15 2.68 -5.33
CA VAL A 264 8.67 1.33 -5.59
C VAL A 264 10.14 1.28 -6.04
N PRO A 265 10.72 2.26 -6.77
CA PRO A 265 12.12 2.15 -7.18
C PRO A 265 13.13 2.05 -6.02
N TRP A 266 12.77 2.60 -4.85
CA TRP A 266 13.62 2.65 -3.64
C TRP A 266 13.00 1.97 -2.42
N LEU A 267 11.78 1.46 -2.55
CA LEU A 267 11.06 0.74 -1.51
C LEU A 267 10.87 -0.74 -1.86
N GLY A 268 10.69 -1.05 -3.14
CA GLY A 268 10.10 -2.31 -3.58
C GLY A 268 8.58 -2.36 -3.35
N ASN A 269 7.99 -3.49 -3.71
CA ASN A 269 6.56 -3.74 -3.65
C ASN A 269 6.17 -4.27 -2.26
N THR A 270 5.47 -3.43 -1.49
CA THR A 270 4.92 -3.75 -0.15
C THR A 270 3.47 -4.25 -0.23
N TYR A 271 3.13 -4.95 -1.32
CA TYR A 271 1.83 -5.57 -1.58
C TYR A 271 0.63 -4.70 -1.19
N SER A 272 -0.11 -5.05 -0.13
CA SER A 272 -1.32 -4.34 0.32
C SER A 272 -1.05 -2.89 0.73
N GLY A 273 0.18 -2.58 1.14
CA GLY A 273 0.62 -1.22 1.43
C GLY A 273 1.07 -0.44 0.19
N SER A 274 1.25 -1.07 -0.97
CA SER A 274 1.98 -0.51 -2.12
C SER A 274 1.29 0.71 -2.76
N CYS A 275 -0.01 0.61 -3.08
CA CYS A 275 -0.78 1.75 -3.59
C CYS A 275 -0.99 2.79 -2.49
N MET A 276 -1.28 2.35 -1.27
CA MET A 276 -1.50 3.20 -0.10
C MET A 276 -0.27 4.05 0.25
N MET A 277 0.94 3.50 0.09
CA MET A 277 2.22 4.21 0.26
C MET A 277 2.40 5.31 -0.77
N GLY A 278 1.99 5.06 -2.02
CA GLY A 278 1.99 6.09 -3.05
C GLY A 278 1.01 7.22 -2.76
N ILE A 279 -0.18 6.92 -2.21
CA ILE A 279 -1.14 7.94 -1.77
C ILE A 279 -0.53 8.76 -0.62
N ALA A 280 0.11 8.13 0.36
CA ALA A 280 0.71 8.80 1.51
C ALA A 280 1.86 9.73 1.08
N ALA A 281 2.75 9.25 0.21
CA ALA A 281 3.85 10.04 -0.37
C ALA A 281 3.34 11.23 -1.21
N THR A 282 2.15 11.09 -1.81
CA THR A 282 1.49 12.19 -2.52
C THR A 282 0.90 13.20 -1.53
N LEU A 283 0.21 12.76 -0.47
CA LEU A 283 -0.33 13.62 0.58
C LEU A 283 0.77 14.39 1.35
N ASP A 284 1.96 13.82 1.47
CA ASP A 284 3.14 14.47 2.09
C ASP A 284 3.64 15.70 1.30
N GLN A 285 3.11 15.98 0.10
CA GLN A 285 3.48 17.17 -0.69
C GLN A 285 2.32 17.86 -1.42
N ALA A 286 1.15 17.23 -1.51
CA ALA A 286 -0.04 17.80 -2.13
C ALA A 286 -0.53 19.04 -1.37
N LYS A 287 -1.04 20.03 -2.10
CA LYS A 287 -1.54 21.29 -1.59
C LYS A 287 -3.06 21.24 -1.42
N PRO A 288 -3.64 22.11 -0.58
CA PRO A 288 -5.09 22.27 -0.54
C PRO A 288 -5.69 22.53 -1.93
N GLY A 289 -6.76 21.81 -2.24
CA GLY A 289 -7.43 21.86 -3.54
C GLY A 289 -6.91 20.86 -4.58
N ASP A 290 -5.69 20.33 -4.41
CA ASP A 290 -5.13 19.31 -5.31
C ASP A 290 -6.06 18.08 -5.34
N ARG A 291 -6.18 17.47 -6.52
CA ARG A 291 -7.00 16.28 -6.74
C ARG A 291 -6.11 15.09 -7.07
N ILE A 292 -6.27 14.00 -6.31
CA ILE A 292 -5.45 12.80 -6.44
C ILE A 292 -6.32 11.66 -6.97
N PHE A 293 -5.91 11.07 -8.08
CA PHE A 293 -6.47 9.80 -8.56
C PHE A 293 -5.66 8.63 -7.99
N ALA A 294 -6.30 7.55 -7.57
CA ALA A 294 -5.58 6.34 -7.21
C ALA A 294 -6.26 5.09 -7.78
N THR A 295 -5.49 4.06 -8.14
CA THR A 295 -6.03 2.73 -8.45
C THR A 295 -5.13 1.63 -7.92
N ALA A 296 -5.61 0.92 -6.91
CA ALA A 296 -4.97 -0.29 -6.41
C ALA A 296 -5.28 -1.50 -7.31
N PHE A 297 -4.51 -2.57 -7.14
CA PHE A 297 -4.70 -3.84 -7.81
C PHE A 297 -4.35 -4.96 -6.85
N GLY A 298 -5.09 -6.04 -6.88
CA GLY A 298 -4.75 -7.30 -6.25
C GLY A 298 -5.03 -8.43 -7.23
N SER A 299 -4.09 -9.35 -7.36
CA SER A 299 -4.25 -10.57 -8.15
C SER A 299 -5.41 -11.45 -7.66
N GLY A 300 -5.94 -12.29 -8.55
CA GLY A 300 -7.12 -13.12 -8.31
C GLY A 300 -8.42 -12.77 -9.07
N ALA A 301 -8.77 -11.57 -9.55
CA ALA A 301 -8.10 -10.28 -9.52
C ALA A 301 -9.12 -9.12 -9.43
N GLY A 302 -8.70 -7.97 -8.92
CA GLY A 302 -9.53 -6.77 -8.87
C GLY A 302 -8.73 -5.48 -8.70
N GLY A 303 -9.33 -4.35 -9.10
CA GLY A 303 -8.78 -3.02 -8.85
C GLY A 303 -9.79 -2.13 -8.14
N ASP A 304 -9.29 -1.32 -7.20
CA ASP A 304 -10.09 -0.33 -6.46
C ASP A 304 -9.57 1.07 -6.83
N ALA A 305 -10.41 1.86 -7.50
CA ALA A 305 -10.11 3.23 -7.88
C ALA A 305 -10.73 4.22 -6.89
N PHE A 306 -10.04 5.32 -6.64
CA PHE A 306 -10.46 6.40 -5.74
C PHE A 306 -10.13 7.77 -6.33
N SER A 307 -10.99 8.75 -6.03
CA SER A 307 -10.70 10.16 -6.25
C SER A 307 -10.67 10.88 -4.90
N PHE A 308 -9.59 11.61 -4.62
CA PHE A 308 -9.44 12.39 -3.41
C PHE A 308 -9.32 13.88 -3.74
N ARG A 309 -9.94 14.72 -2.91
CA ARG A 309 -9.76 16.18 -2.93
C ARG A 309 -9.09 16.62 -1.64
N VAL A 310 -7.86 17.13 -1.74
CA VAL A 310 -7.09 17.59 -0.58
C VAL A 310 -7.72 18.86 0.00
N THR A 311 -7.81 18.96 1.32
CA THR A 311 -8.41 20.10 2.03
C THR A 311 -7.33 20.98 2.65
N ASP A 312 -7.72 22.13 3.19
CA ASP A 312 -6.80 23.04 3.91
C ASP A 312 -6.16 22.39 5.15
N LYS A 313 -6.85 21.41 5.77
CA LYS A 313 -6.41 20.76 7.00
C LYS A 313 -5.07 20.02 6.84
N ILE A 314 -4.70 19.62 5.62
CA ILE A 314 -3.43 18.92 5.36
C ILE A 314 -2.23 19.72 5.86
N ASP A 315 -2.23 21.04 5.70
CA ASP A 315 -1.09 21.90 6.04
C ASP A 315 -0.87 22.00 7.55
N GLU A 316 -1.91 21.75 8.36
CA GLU A 316 -1.81 21.76 9.82
C GLU A 316 -1.19 20.47 10.40
N VAL A 317 -1.36 19.34 9.71
CA VAL A 317 -1.08 18.02 10.29
C VAL A 317 0.06 17.29 9.59
N ARG A 318 0.42 17.68 8.36
CA ARG A 318 1.37 16.96 7.50
C ARG A 318 2.69 16.63 8.21
N ASP A 319 3.22 17.56 9.00
CA ASP A 319 4.57 17.44 9.56
C ASP A 319 4.61 16.81 10.97
N ALA A 320 3.46 16.41 11.53
CA ALA A 320 3.36 15.90 12.91
C ALA A 320 3.76 14.41 13.06
N ALA A 321 3.98 13.71 11.95
CA ALA A 321 4.50 12.34 11.94
C ALA A 321 5.46 12.16 10.75
N PRO A 322 6.32 11.12 10.74
CA PRO A 322 7.28 10.89 9.65
C PRO A 322 6.61 10.82 8.27
N LYS A 323 7.23 11.48 7.28
CA LYS A 323 6.83 11.41 5.86
C LYS A 323 7.42 10.18 5.20
N VAL A 324 6.79 9.70 4.13
CA VAL A 324 7.27 8.55 3.36
C VAL A 324 8.70 8.76 2.85
N LEU A 325 9.01 9.94 2.30
CA LEU A 325 10.36 10.25 1.84
C LEU A 325 11.38 10.34 2.97
N ASP A 326 10.96 10.70 4.20
CA ASP A 326 11.86 10.71 5.36
C ASP A 326 12.14 9.27 5.84
N LEU A 327 11.14 8.40 5.81
CA LEU A 327 11.27 6.96 6.12
C LEU A 327 12.14 6.20 5.08
N LEU A 328 12.33 6.76 3.89
CA LEU A 328 13.21 6.20 2.85
C LEU A 328 14.66 6.68 2.96
N LYS A 329 14.95 7.74 3.73
CA LYS A 329 16.32 8.26 3.88
C LYS A 329 17.17 7.37 4.78
N ASP A 330 18.48 7.44 4.56
CA ASP A 330 19.51 6.82 5.39
C ASP A 330 19.29 5.33 5.72
N PRO A 331 19.03 4.47 4.71
CA PRO A 331 18.84 3.05 4.94
C PRO A 331 20.12 2.36 5.43
N VAL A 332 19.95 1.22 6.10
CA VAL A 332 21.07 0.32 6.43
C VAL A 332 21.10 -0.81 5.40
N TYR A 333 22.11 -0.82 4.55
CA TYR A 333 22.25 -1.84 3.51
C TYR A 333 22.71 -3.18 4.07
N MET A 334 22.10 -4.26 3.57
CA MET A 334 22.45 -5.65 3.83
C MET A 334 22.94 -6.33 2.56
N ASP A 335 23.88 -7.27 2.72
CA ASP A 335 24.20 -8.24 1.67
C ASP A 335 23.14 -9.36 1.60
N TYR A 336 23.26 -10.24 0.61
CA TYR A 336 22.32 -11.34 0.42
C TYR A 336 22.32 -12.34 1.59
N ALA A 337 23.45 -12.57 2.26
CA ALA A 337 23.53 -13.51 3.38
C ALA A 337 22.72 -13.01 4.58
N MET A 338 22.88 -11.74 4.94
CA MET A 338 22.10 -11.11 6.00
C MET A 338 20.63 -11.00 5.60
N TYR A 339 20.33 -10.62 4.36
CA TYR A 339 18.95 -10.61 3.85
C TYR A 339 18.27 -11.99 3.94
N ALA A 340 18.95 -13.04 3.48
CA ALA A 340 18.42 -14.40 3.52
C ALA A 340 18.18 -14.89 4.95
N LYS A 341 19.06 -14.49 5.89
CA LYS A 341 18.87 -14.74 7.33
C LYS A 341 17.62 -14.00 7.86
N HIS A 342 17.48 -12.71 7.57
CA HIS A 342 16.36 -11.88 8.05
C HIS A 342 15.01 -12.35 7.53
N LYS A 343 14.96 -12.77 6.26
CA LYS A 343 13.73 -13.29 5.63
C LYS A 343 13.48 -14.78 5.91
N GLY A 344 14.26 -15.44 6.77
CA GLY A 344 14.08 -16.86 7.09
C GLY A 344 14.25 -17.80 5.89
N LYS A 345 15.07 -17.43 4.91
CA LYS A 345 15.28 -18.19 3.66
C LYS A 345 16.28 -19.33 3.79
N ILE A 346 17.07 -19.33 4.87
CA ILE A 346 18.09 -20.34 5.14
C ILE A 346 17.43 -21.52 5.85
N ARG A 347 17.45 -22.70 5.23
CA ARG A 347 17.04 -23.94 5.91
C ARG A 347 18.09 -24.33 6.94
N LEU A 348 17.70 -24.32 8.21
CA LEU A 348 18.52 -24.87 9.29
C LEU A 348 18.44 -26.40 9.20
N ALA A 349 19.59 -27.06 9.40
CA ALA A 349 19.76 -28.51 9.27
C ALA A 349 18.94 -29.31 10.28
#